data_AF-A0A844I562-F1
#
_entry.id   AF-A0A844I562-F1
#
_cell.length_a   1.000
_cell.length_b   1.000
_cell.length_c   1.000
_cell.angle_alpha   90.00
_cell.angle_beta   90.00
_cell.angle_gamma   90.00
#
_symmetry.space_group_name_H-M   'P 1'
#
loop_
_entity.id
_entity.type
_entity.pdbx_description
1 polymer ?
#
loop_
_entity_poly.entity_id
_entity_poly.type
_entity_poly.pdbx_seq_one_letter_code
_entity_poly.pdbx_strand_id
1 'polypeptide(L)'
;MMTLPPPLQTEFNDKLEQHEKELNMPFLSTIEEMAEERGEAKGEIKGARKTCRNNIIKILANRFDSVPELMSDSLKKIDDMTILENLLLASISVHSLAELQKLIDAELQQNQ
;
A
#
# COMPACT_ATOMS: atom_id res chain seq x y z
N MET A 1 23.53 -14.86 21.62
CA MET A 1 22.08 -14.81 21.88
C MET A 1 21.89 -14.96 23.38
N MET A 2 20.99 -14.18 23.98
CA MET A 2 20.62 -14.35 25.39
C MET A 2 19.65 -15.54 25.47
N THR A 3 20.14 -16.72 25.85
CA THR A 3 19.33 -17.93 25.99
C THR A 3 19.10 -18.24 27.46
N LEU A 4 17.86 -18.55 27.83
CA LEU A 4 17.55 -19.02 29.17
C LEU A 4 18.14 -20.42 29.41
N PRO A 5 18.49 -20.78 30.66
CA PRO A 5 18.80 -22.15 31.03
C PRO A 5 17.63 -23.09 30.68
N PRO A 6 17.90 -24.36 30.27
CA PRO A 6 16.88 -25.30 29.84
C PRO A 6 15.64 -25.46 30.76
N PRO A 7 15.77 -25.53 32.10
CA PRO A 7 14.60 -25.65 32.96
C PRO A 7 13.71 -24.40 32.95
N LEU A 8 14.31 -23.20 32.92
CA LEU A 8 13.58 -21.94 32.86
C LEU A 8 12.89 -21.73 31.52
N GLN A 9 13.50 -22.23 30.44
CA GLN A 9 12.90 -22.15 29.11
C GLN A 9 11.66 -23.05 28.99
N THR A 10 11.69 -24.22 29.63
CA THR A 10 10.52 -25.12 29.67
C THR A 10 9.37 -24.48 30.45
N GLU A 11 9.65 -23.96 31.65
CA GLU A 11 8.63 -23.29 32.48
C GLU A 11 8.01 -22.06 31.77
N PHE A 12 8.83 -21.31 31.05
CA PHE A 12 8.36 -20.16 30.27
C PHE A 12 7.40 -20.59 29.15
N ASN A 13 7.74 -21.64 28.40
CA ASN A 13 6.88 -22.15 27.32
C ASN A 13 5.55 -22.70 27.84
N ASP A 14 5.57 -23.43 28.97
CA ASP A 14 4.35 -23.98 29.58
C ASP A 14 3.39 -22.85 30.01
N LYS A 15 3.91 -21.77 30.61
CA LYS A 15 3.12 -20.59 31.00
C LYS A 15 2.58 -19.86 29.78
N LEU A 16 3.37 -19.75 28.70
CA LEU A 16 2.93 -19.15 27.45
C LEU A 16 1.77 -19.93 26.85
N GLU A 17 1.90 -21.24 26.70
CA GLU A 17 0.83 -22.07 26.15
C GLU A 17 -0.47 -21.97 26.97
N GLN A 18 -0.36 -21.93 28.30
CA GLN A 18 -1.53 -21.77 29.15
C GLN A 18 -2.20 -20.42 28.91
N HIS A 19 -1.42 -19.35 28.84
CA HIS A 19 -1.91 -18.00 28.59
C HIS A 19 -2.56 -17.86 27.21
N GLU A 20 -1.97 -18.45 26.17
CA GLU A 20 -2.54 -18.46 24.81
C GLU A 20 -3.87 -19.24 24.74
N LYS A 21 -3.98 -20.35 25.47
CA LYS A 21 -5.22 -21.14 25.57
C LYS A 21 -6.31 -20.40 26.34
N GLU A 22 -5.96 -19.70 27.41
CA GLU A 22 -6.90 -18.92 28.23
C GLU A 22 -7.50 -17.74 27.45
N LEU A 23 -6.67 -17.03 26.67
CA LEU A 23 -7.09 -15.90 25.86
C LEU A 23 -7.57 -16.30 24.45
N ASN A 24 -7.36 -17.55 24.06
CA ASN A 24 -7.60 -18.07 22.71
C ASN A 24 -6.97 -17.19 21.62
N MET A 25 -5.76 -16.69 21.88
CA MET A 25 -4.97 -15.87 20.96
C MET A 25 -3.48 -16.13 21.18
N PRO A 26 -2.66 -16.08 20.12
CA PRO A 26 -1.21 -16.23 20.25
C PRO A 26 -0.63 -15.06 21.04
N PHE A 27 0.45 -15.31 21.77
CA PHE A 27 1.23 -14.26 22.39
C PHE A 27 2.01 -13.52 21.32
N LEU A 28 1.85 -12.20 21.28
CA LEU A 28 2.65 -11.31 20.46
C LEU A 28 3.63 -10.55 21.36
N SER A 29 4.91 -10.52 21.00
CA SER A 29 5.84 -9.63 21.67
C SER A 29 5.59 -8.18 21.24
N THR A 30 6.00 -7.22 22.06
CA THR A 30 5.89 -5.78 21.74
C THR A 30 6.55 -5.42 20.40
N ILE A 31 7.63 -6.10 20.01
CA ILE A 31 8.28 -5.87 18.72
C ILE A 31 7.42 -6.38 17.57
N GLU A 32 6.72 -7.50 17.75
CA GLU A 32 5.80 -8.05 16.75
C GLU A 32 4.55 -7.18 16.63
N GLU A 33 3.99 -6.67 17.73
CA GLU A 33 2.86 -5.72 17.71
C GLU A 33 3.23 -4.45 16.94
N MET A 34 4.39 -3.87 17.26
CA MET A 34 4.90 -2.71 16.52
C MET A 34 5.18 -3.00 15.04
N ALA A 35 5.56 -4.24 14.70
CA ALA A 35 5.78 -4.63 13.32
C ALA A 35 4.46 -4.78 12.55
N GLU A 36 3.42 -5.31 13.18
CA GLU A 36 2.06 -5.43 12.65
C GLU A 36 1.47 -4.04 12.38
N GLU A 37 1.45 -3.14 13.35
CA GLU A 37 0.94 -1.77 13.19
C GLU A 37 1.65 -1.02 12.05
N ARG A 38 2.99 -1.14 11.97
CA ARG A 38 3.76 -0.54 10.86
C ARG A 38 3.44 -1.20 9.52
N GLY A 39 3.15 -2.50 9.53
CA GLY A 39 2.73 -3.27 8.37
C GLY A 39 1.38 -2.79 7.84
N GLU A 40 0.40 -2.66 8.72
CA GLU A 40 -0.93 -2.15 8.43
C GLU A 40 -0.88 -0.74 7.85
N ALA A 41 -0.22 0.20 8.53
CA ALA A 41 -0.09 1.58 8.06
C ALA A 41 0.57 1.65 6.66
N LYS A 42 1.61 0.85 6.40
CA LYS A 42 2.22 0.74 5.07
C LYS A 42 1.27 0.12 4.04
N GLY A 43 0.48 -0.87 4.47
CA GLY A 43 -0.52 -1.55 3.66
C GLY A 43 -1.63 -0.60 3.20
N GLU A 44 -2.16 0.22 4.10
CA GLU A 44 -3.20 1.21 3.81
C GLU A 44 -2.72 2.24 2.79
N ILE A 45 -1.53 2.81 2.97
CA ILE A 45 -0.96 3.80 2.04
C ILE A 45 -0.76 3.17 0.65
N LYS A 46 -0.20 1.96 0.59
CA LYS A 46 -0.02 1.23 -0.68
C LYS A 46 -1.37 0.91 -1.33
N GLY A 47 -2.35 0.50 -0.54
CA GLY A 47 -3.71 0.19 -0.97
C GLY A 47 -4.41 1.41 -1.57
N ALA A 48 -4.38 2.55 -0.87
CA ALA A 48 -4.95 3.81 -1.32
C ALA A 48 -4.36 4.24 -2.67
N ARG A 49 -3.04 4.20 -2.81
CA ARG A 49 -2.34 4.53 -4.08
C ARG A 49 -2.74 3.58 -5.21
N LYS A 50 -2.76 2.27 -4.95
CA LYS A 50 -3.18 1.26 -5.94
C LYS A 50 -4.62 1.47 -6.38
N THR A 51 -5.51 1.75 -5.44
CA THR A 51 -6.93 2.03 -5.71
C THR A 51 -7.10 3.31 -6.53
N CYS A 52 -6.39 4.38 -6.18
CA CYS A 52 -6.44 5.64 -6.90
C CYS A 52 -6.00 5.45 -8.37
N ARG A 53 -4.86 4.78 -8.59
CA ARG A 53 -4.38 4.42 -9.94
C ARG A 53 -5.40 3.58 -10.71
N ASN A 54 -6.00 2.58 -10.07
CA ASN A 54 -7.00 1.73 -10.70
C ASN A 54 -8.28 2.51 -11.07
N ASN A 55 -8.68 3.47 -10.23
CA ASN A 55 -9.82 4.34 -10.50
C ASN A 55 -9.56 5.23 -11.71
N ILE A 56 -8.35 5.81 -11.83
CA ILE A 56 -7.94 6.57 -13.02
C ILE A 56 -8.08 5.69 -14.27
N ILE A 57 -7.52 4.47 -14.25
CA ILE A 57 -7.58 3.55 -15.39
C ILE A 57 -9.04 3.20 -15.73
N LYS A 58 -9.89 2.92 -14.74
CA LYS A 58 -11.31 2.63 -14.95
C LYS A 58 -12.08 3.80 -15.57
N ILE A 59 -11.85 5.03 -15.09
CA ILE A 59 -12.49 6.23 -15.66
C ILE A 59 -12.08 6.39 -17.12
N LEU A 60 -10.78 6.21 -17.42
CA LEU A 60 -10.28 6.33 -18.78
C LEU A 60 -10.78 5.23 -19.70
N ALA A 61 -10.84 3.99 -19.22
CA ALA A 61 -11.40 2.87 -19.96
C ALA A 61 -12.88 3.11 -20.29
N ASN A 62 -13.65 3.68 -19.35
CA ASN A 62 -15.05 4.02 -19.57
C ASN A 62 -15.24 5.19 -20.56
N ARG A 63 -14.30 6.14 -20.61
CA ARG A 63 -14.42 7.34 -21.46
C ARG A 63 -13.86 7.18 -22.87
N PHE A 64 -12.81 6.38 -23.03
CA PHE A 64 -12.04 6.31 -24.28
C PHE A 64 -11.98 4.89 -24.87
N ASP A 65 -12.67 3.90 -24.30
CA ASP A 65 -12.72 2.46 -24.67
C ASP A 65 -11.35 1.72 -24.68
N SER A 66 -10.23 2.43 -24.72
CA SER A 66 -8.87 1.89 -24.71
C SER A 66 -7.92 2.82 -23.97
N VAL A 67 -7.19 2.26 -23.01
CA VAL A 67 -6.14 2.97 -22.25
C VAL A 67 -4.79 2.37 -22.63
N PRO A 68 -3.84 3.16 -23.15
CA PRO A 68 -2.51 2.66 -23.48
C PRO A 68 -1.78 2.11 -22.25
N GLU A 69 -1.15 0.94 -22.40
CA GLU A 69 -0.33 0.33 -21.32
C GLU A 69 0.82 1.24 -20.89
N LEU A 70 1.41 1.99 -21.83
CA LEU A 70 2.44 2.99 -21.55
C LEU A 70 1.99 4.02 -20.50
N MET A 71 0.73 4.42 -20.53
CA MET A 71 0.17 5.38 -19.58
C MET A 71 -0.05 4.75 -18.20
N SER A 72 -0.46 3.48 -18.19
CA SER A 72 -0.58 2.68 -16.97
C SER A 72 0.76 2.48 -16.26
N ASP A 73 1.84 2.32 -17.02
CA ASP A 73 3.18 2.17 -16.46
C ASP A 73 3.77 3.50 -15.97
N SER A 74 3.52 4.61 -16.64
CA SER A 74 3.89 5.93 -16.13
C SER A 74 3.16 6.25 -14.82
N LEU A 75 1.87 5.90 -14.70
CA LEU A 75 1.11 6.03 -13.45
C LEU A 75 1.68 5.20 -12.29
N LYS A 76 2.26 4.02 -12.57
CA LYS A 76 2.88 3.18 -11.53
C LYS A 76 4.11 3.82 -10.91
N LYS A 77 4.80 4.71 -11.63
CA LYS A 77 6.01 5.41 -11.18
C LYS A 77 5.71 6.58 -10.23
N ILE A 78 4.48 7.11 -10.24
CA ILE A 78 4.07 8.24 -9.39
C ILE A 78 3.78 7.73 -7.98
N ASP A 79 4.66 8.01 -7.02
CA ASP A 79 4.50 7.57 -5.63
C ASP A 79 3.66 8.56 -4.77
N ASP A 80 3.51 9.81 -5.20
CA ASP A 80 2.79 10.84 -4.45
C ASP A 80 1.26 10.69 -4.59
N MET A 81 0.56 10.68 -3.45
CA MET A 81 -0.90 10.56 -3.40
C MET A 81 -1.62 11.82 -3.88
N THR A 82 -1.08 13.00 -3.58
CA THR A 82 -1.68 14.30 -3.93
C THR A 82 -1.72 14.46 -5.45
N ILE A 83 -0.63 14.06 -6.10
CA ILE A 83 -0.52 14.06 -7.57
C ILE A 83 -1.52 13.07 -8.16
N LEU A 84 -1.64 11.86 -7.59
CA LEU A 84 -2.61 10.87 -8.05
C LEU A 84 -4.06 11.37 -7.92
N GLU A 85 -4.42 12.06 -6.85
CA GLU A 85 -5.76 12.64 -6.67
C GLU A 85 -6.04 13.78 -7.67
N ASN A 86 -5.08 14.68 -7.87
CA ASN A 86 -5.19 15.73 -8.88
C ASN A 86 -5.36 15.14 -10.28
N LEU A 87 -4.61 14.08 -10.58
CA LEU A 87 -4.70 13.39 -11.85
C LEU A 87 -6.03 12.63 -12.02
N LEU A 88 -6.59 12.09 -10.93
CA LEU A 88 -7.93 11.53 -10.91
C LEU A 88 -8.97 12.58 -11.29
N LEU A 89 -8.92 13.77 -10.69
CA LEU A 89 -9.81 14.87 -11.04
C LEU A 89 -9.60 15.33 -12.49
N ALA A 90 -8.35 15.45 -12.93
CA ALA A 90 -8.03 15.80 -14.32
C ALA A 90 -8.56 14.75 -15.31
N SER A 91 -8.54 13.46 -14.97
CA SER A 91 -9.05 12.38 -15.83
C SER A 91 -10.55 12.50 -16.15
N ILE A 92 -11.31 13.19 -15.30
CA ILE A 92 -12.73 13.48 -15.51
C ILE A 92 -12.90 14.65 -16.49
N SER A 93 -12.07 15.68 -16.38
CA SER A 93 -12.19 16.94 -17.12
C SER A 93 -11.47 16.95 -18.47
N VAL A 94 -10.47 16.09 -18.67
CA VAL A 94 -9.65 16.07 -19.89
C VAL A 94 -10.43 15.55 -21.11
N HIS A 95 -10.25 16.14 -22.29
CA HIS A 95 -11.03 15.80 -23.49
C HIS A 95 -10.32 14.79 -24.40
N SER A 96 -9.05 14.49 -24.14
CA SER A 96 -8.24 13.58 -24.95
C SER A 96 -7.18 12.83 -24.13
N LEU A 97 -6.92 11.57 -24.48
CA LEU A 97 -5.83 10.76 -23.89
C LEU A 97 -4.46 11.45 -24.01
N ALA A 98 -4.21 12.18 -25.10
CA ALA A 98 -2.94 12.87 -25.33
C ALA A 98 -2.69 14.03 -24.35
N GLU A 99 -3.75 14.73 -23.93
CA GLU A 99 -3.65 15.79 -22.92
C GLU A 99 -3.34 15.22 -21.54
N LEU A 100 -3.95 14.08 -21.20
CA LEU A 100 -3.67 13.41 -19.93
C LEU A 100 -2.26 12.87 -19.88
N GLN A 101 -1.77 12.31 -20.99
CA GLN A 101 -0.39 11.82 -21.06
C GLN A 101 0.63 12.96 -20.89
N LYS A 102 0.39 14.12 -21.50
CA LYS A 102 1.21 15.32 -21.26
C LYS A 102 1.20 15.76 -19.80
N LEU A 103 0.04 15.66 -19.12
CA LEU A 103 -0.05 15.97 -17.70
C LEU A 103 0.81 15.01 -16.87
N ILE A 104 0.72 13.71 -17.17
CA ILE A 104 1.52 12.67 -16.51
C ILE A 104 3.03 12.90 -16.73
N ASP A 105 3.44 13.21 -17.95
CA ASP A 105 4.84 13.48 -18.27
C ASP A 105 5.34 14.76 -17.59
N ALA A 106 4.51 15.80 -17.48
CA ALA A 106 4.85 17.03 -16.76
C ALA A 106 5.03 16.79 -15.25
N GLU A 107 4.16 15.99 -14.63
CA GLU A 107 4.26 15.61 -13.22
C GLU A 107 5.46 14.68 -12.95
N LEU A 108 5.85 13.85 -13.92
CA LEU A 108 7.06 13.02 -13.82
C LEU A 108 8.36 13.84 -13.96
N GLN A 109 8.33 14.97 -14.68
CA GLN A 109 9.50 15.86 -14.84
C GLN A 109 9.70 16.82 -13.65
N GLN A 110 8.64 17.19 -12.91
CA GLN A 110 8.79 18.03 -11.72
C GLN A 110 9.42 17.31 -10.51
N ASN A 111 9.49 15.98 -10.54
CA ASN A 111 10.05 15.14 -9.48
C ASN A 111 11.46 14.58 -9.80
N GLN A 112 12.19 15.17 -10.76
CA GLN A 112 13.64 14.95 -10.97
C GLN A 112 14.46 16.06 -10.32
#